data_AF-A0A6C0TN95-F1
#
_entry.id   AF-A0A6C0TN95-F1
#
_cell.length_a   1.000
_cell.length_b   1.000
_cell.length_c   1.000
_cell.angle_alpha   90.00
_cell.angle_beta   90.00
_cell.angle_gamma   90.00
#
_symmetry.space_group_name_H-M   'P 1'
#
loop_
_entity.id
_entity.type
_entity.pdbx_description
1 polymer ?
#
loop_
_entity_poly.entity_id
_entity_poly.type
_entity_poly.pdbx_seq_one_letter_code
_entity_poly.pdbx_strand_id
1 'polypeptide(L)'
;MDSGKTDQATTTLTPGDSFITPLAATLTQTGLRLDVATANAHIGPWLERVAHQRIHGTTGIKPQVLLDQERFQLRPLPRQAKRGPEQMPVTARPVPRESFQHPLSTYDRLLEAHP
;
A
#
# COMPACT_ATOMS: atom_id res chain seq x y z
N MET A 1 0.92 47.56 2.80
CA MET A 1 0.17 46.29 2.84
C MET A 1 1.09 45.24 2.26
N ASP A 2 1.89 44.65 3.14
CA ASP A 2 2.88 43.64 2.81
C ASP A 2 2.17 42.29 2.80
N SER A 3 1.81 41.81 1.61
CA SER A 3 1.15 40.52 1.44
C SER A 3 2.22 39.43 1.55
N GLY A 4 2.29 38.84 2.74
CA GLY A 4 3.12 37.69 3.05
C GLY A 4 2.93 36.57 2.01
N LYS A 5 3.96 36.41 1.19
CA LYS A 5 4.15 35.29 0.28
C LYS A 5 4.19 34.02 1.13
N THR A 6 3.12 33.23 1.06
CA THR A 6 3.06 31.92 1.70
C THR A 6 3.98 31.00 0.93
N ASP A 7 5.20 30.82 1.44
CA ASP A 7 6.13 29.80 0.96
C ASP A 7 5.55 28.41 1.27
N GLN A 8 4.71 27.92 0.36
CA GLN A 8 4.40 26.50 0.26
C GLN A 8 5.70 25.83 -0.19
N ALA A 9 6.50 25.41 0.79
CA ALA A 9 7.65 24.55 0.57
C ALA A 9 7.16 23.26 -0.06
N THR A 10 7.21 23.18 -1.39
CA THR A 10 7.05 21.95 -2.15
C THR A 10 8.25 21.08 -1.82
N THR A 11 8.18 20.35 -0.70
CA THR A 11 9.09 19.25 -0.41
C THR A 11 8.82 18.19 -1.47
N THR A 12 9.63 18.22 -2.51
CA THR A 12 9.74 17.14 -3.50
C THR A 12 10.22 15.89 -2.76
N LEU A 13 9.29 15.14 -2.18
CA LEU A 13 9.57 13.80 -1.64
C LEU A 13 9.99 12.92 -2.81
N THR A 14 11.22 12.43 -2.77
CA THR A 14 11.80 11.55 -3.77
C THR A 14 10.88 10.34 -3.98
N PRO A 15 10.58 9.94 -5.23
CA PRO A 15 9.79 8.74 -5.46
C PRO A 15 10.61 7.54 -4.96
N GLY A 16 10.20 6.94 -3.83
CA GLY A 16 10.86 5.75 -3.28
C GLY A 16 11.22 5.78 -1.80
N ASP A 17 10.84 6.80 -1.04
CA ASP A 17 11.14 6.83 0.40
C ASP A 17 10.56 5.60 1.11
N SER A 18 11.45 4.71 1.58
CA SER A 18 11.13 3.49 2.31
C SER A 18 10.56 3.82 3.70
N PHE A 19 9.55 3.07 4.16
CA PHE A 19 9.08 3.15 5.56
C PHE A 19 10.09 2.52 6.53
N ILE A 20 10.61 1.36 6.16
CA ILE A 20 11.40 0.48 7.05
C ILE A 20 12.80 1.04 7.27
N THR A 21 13.46 1.50 6.21
CA THR A 21 14.87 1.93 6.26
C THR A 21 15.12 3.06 7.27
N PRO A 22 14.40 4.20 7.23
CA PRO A 22 14.60 5.26 8.20
C PRO A 22 14.18 4.85 9.61
N LEU A 23 13.08 4.10 9.77
CA LEU A 23 12.63 3.63 11.08
C LEU A 23 13.66 2.70 11.72
N ALA A 24 14.21 1.75 10.95
CA ALA A 24 15.27 0.86 11.41
C ALA A 24 16.53 1.65 11.80
N ALA A 25 16.95 2.62 10.98
CA ALA A 25 18.10 3.47 11.29
C ALA A 25 17.91 4.23 12.61
N THR A 26 16.74 4.84 12.83
CA THR A 26 16.42 5.54 14.09
C THR A 26 16.46 4.60 15.31
N LEU A 27 15.93 3.38 15.20
CA LEU A 27 15.97 2.41 16.30
C LEU A 27 17.40 1.94 16.58
N THR A 28 18.22 1.70 15.54
CA THR A 28 19.61 1.25 15.73
C THR A 28 20.46 2.31 16.45
N GLN A 29 20.17 3.60 16.28
CA GLN A 29 20.85 4.68 17.00
C GLN A 29 20.62 4.64 18.52
N THR A 30 19.51 4.04 18.97
CA THR A 30 19.19 3.87 20.39
C THR A 30 19.47 2.45 20.89
N GLY A 31 20.15 1.61 20.09
CA GLY A 31 20.45 0.22 20.41
C GLY A 31 19.24 -0.71 20.32
N LEU A 32 18.13 -0.26 19.72
CA LEU A 32 16.93 -1.06 19.51
C LEU A 32 16.94 -1.71 18.12
N ARG A 33 16.22 -2.83 17.99
CA ARG A 33 16.00 -3.51 16.72
C ARG A 33 14.54 -3.38 16.32
N LEU A 34 14.30 -3.17 15.02
CA LEU A 34 12.95 -3.14 14.48
C LEU A 34 12.27 -4.52 14.61
N ASP A 35 11.07 -4.52 15.20
CA ASP A 35 10.15 -5.64 15.23
C ASP A 35 8.77 -5.28 14.66
N VAL A 36 7.88 -6.27 14.55
CA VAL A 36 6.54 -6.11 13.97
C VAL A 36 5.67 -5.17 14.81
N ALA A 37 5.76 -5.26 16.14
CA ALA A 37 4.95 -4.44 17.03
C ALA A 37 5.31 -2.96 16.88
N THR A 38 6.60 -2.65 16.82
CA THR A 38 7.13 -1.31 16.61
C THR A 38 6.76 -0.79 15.22
N ALA A 39 6.93 -1.60 14.16
CA ALA A 39 6.51 -1.21 12.82
C ALA A 39 5.01 -0.84 12.76
N ASN A 40 4.14 -1.66 13.36
CA ASN A 40 2.70 -1.39 13.41
C ASN A 40 2.35 -0.14 14.21
N ALA A 41 3.11 0.18 15.26
CA ALA A 41 2.93 1.42 16.03
C ALA A 41 3.30 2.68 15.20
N HIS A 42 4.27 2.56 14.29
CA HIS A 42 4.81 3.69 13.54
C HIS A 42 4.27 3.87 12.12
N ILE A 43 3.56 2.87 11.56
CA ILE A 43 3.11 2.92 10.17
C ILE A 43 2.06 4.01 9.91
N GLY A 44 1.13 4.23 10.85
CA GLY A 44 0.04 5.20 10.68
C GLY A 44 0.52 6.61 10.36
N PRO A 45 1.39 7.22 11.20
CA PRO A 45 1.91 8.54 10.94
C PRO A 45 2.75 8.65 9.66
N TRP A 46 3.42 7.57 9.24
CA TRP A 46 4.16 7.54 7.97
C TRP A 46 3.24 7.50 6.75
N LEU A 47 2.16 6.70 6.82
CA LEU A 47 1.12 6.69 5.78
C LEU A 47 0.55 8.09 5.59
N GLU A 48 0.13 8.73 6.70
CA GLU A 48 -0.54 10.03 6.68
C GLU A 48 0.35 11.16 6.13
N ARG A 49 1.60 11.23 6.59
CA ARG A 49 2.50 12.34 6.28
C ARG A 49 3.32 12.12 5.01
N VAL A 50 3.53 10.86 4.61
CA VAL A 50 4.49 10.54 3.56
C VAL A 50 3.81 9.76 2.44
N ALA A 51 3.31 8.54 2.69
CA ALA A 51 2.80 7.69 1.60
C ALA A 51 1.59 8.31 0.88
N HIS A 52 0.60 8.78 1.65
CA HIS A 52 -0.64 9.36 1.14
C HIS A 52 -0.41 10.71 0.44
N GLN A 53 0.67 11.41 0.78
CA GLN A 53 0.97 12.76 0.28
C GLN A 53 1.89 12.79 -0.95
N ARG A 54 2.52 11.67 -1.31
CA ARG A 54 3.41 11.58 -2.48
C ARG A 54 2.65 11.75 -3.78
N ILE A 55 3.34 12.22 -4.82
CA ILE A 55 2.85 12.11 -6.19
C ILE A 55 3.10 10.68 -6.67
N HIS A 56 2.03 9.97 -6.99
CA HIS A 56 2.14 8.58 -7.47
C HIS A 56 2.59 8.55 -8.94
N GLY A 57 3.57 7.70 -9.25
CA GLY A 57 4.27 7.74 -10.55
C GLY A 57 3.41 7.44 -11.78
N THR A 58 2.37 6.61 -11.63
CA THR A 58 1.46 6.27 -12.75
C THR A 58 0.31 7.25 -12.89
N THR A 59 -0.22 7.76 -11.77
CA THR A 59 -1.44 8.58 -11.78
C THR A 59 -1.13 10.08 -11.78
N GLY A 60 0.09 10.48 -11.41
CA GLY A 60 0.47 11.90 -11.26
C GLY A 60 -0.27 12.64 -10.14
N ILE A 61 -1.09 11.94 -9.35
CA ILE A 61 -1.96 12.50 -8.32
C ILE A 61 -1.57 11.91 -6.96
N LYS A 62 -1.81 12.66 -5.89
CA LYS A 62 -1.64 12.15 -4.52
C LYS A 62 -2.61 11.00 -4.24
N PRO A 63 -2.16 9.85 -3.70
CA PRO A 63 -3.05 8.76 -3.33
C PRO A 63 -4.22 9.18 -2.43
N GLN A 64 -3.99 10.09 -1.48
CA GLN A 64 -5.05 10.60 -0.60
C GLN A 64 -6.21 11.23 -1.38
N VAL A 65 -5.90 12.03 -2.40
CA VAL A 65 -6.89 12.76 -3.20
C VAL A 65 -7.79 11.80 -3.96
N LEU A 66 -7.21 10.74 -4.54
CA LEU A 66 -7.97 9.71 -5.24
C LEU A 66 -8.79 8.88 -4.24
N LEU A 67 -8.20 8.48 -3.12
CA LEU A 67 -8.89 7.70 -2.09
C LEU A 67 -10.11 8.44 -1.53
N ASP A 68 -10.03 9.76 -1.30
CA ASP A 68 -11.15 10.56 -0.82
C ASP A 68 -12.35 10.56 -1.79
N GLN A 69 -12.11 10.37 -3.09
CA GLN A 69 -13.15 10.24 -4.10
C GLN A 69 -13.65 8.79 -4.22
N GLU A 70 -12.73 7.83 -4.29
CA GLU A 70 -13.00 6.42 -4.52
C GLU A 70 -13.65 5.73 -3.31
N ARG A 71 -13.40 6.21 -2.08
CA ARG A 71 -13.89 5.58 -0.84
C ARG A 71 -15.40 5.42 -0.79
N PHE A 72 -16.15 6.30 -1.46
CA PHE A 72 -17.61 6.23 -1.51
C PHE A 72 -18.14 5.06 -2.35
N GLN A 73 -17.29 4.46 -3.18
CA GLN A 73 -17.58 3.27 -3.96
C GLN A 73 -17.15 1.98 -3.26
N LEU A 74 -16.43 2.08 -2.12
CA LEU A 74 -15.98 0.92 -1.39
C LEU A 74 -17.13 0.26 -0.63
N ARG A 75 -17.14 -1.07 -0.65
CA ARG A 75 -18.06 -1.85 0.18
C ARG A 75 -17.67 -1.72 1.65
N PRO A 76 -18.64 -1.81 2.57
CA PRO A 76 -18.33 -1.87 4.00
C PRO A 76 -17.39 -3.03 4.28
N LEU A 77 -16.52 -2.87 5.28
CA LEU A 77 -15.69 -3.96 5.75
C LEU A 77 -16.58 -5.17 6.07
N PRO A 78 -16.16 -6.40 5.70
CA PRO A 78 -16.89 -7.60 6.08
C PRO A 78 -17.13 -7.56 7.59
N ARG A 79 -18.36 -7.86 8.01
CA ARG A 79 -18.67 -7.99 9.44
C ARG A 79 -17.70 -9.02 10.01
N GLN A 80 -16.80 -8.57 10.87
CA GLN A 80 -15.94 -9.48 11.60
C GLN A 80 -16.88 -10.29 12.50
N ALA A 81 -17.18 -11.54 12.12
CA ALA A 81 -17.56 -12.52 13.13
C ALA A 81 -16.48 -12.44 14.20
N LYS A 82 -16.87 -12.27 15.47
CA LYS A 82 -15.92 -12.23 16.59
C LYS A 82 -15.04 -13.46 16.47
N ARG A 83 -13.84 -13.31 15.91
CA ARG A 83 -12.87 -14.38 15.83
C ARG A 83 -12.41 -14.56 17.27
N GLY A 84 -12.84 -15.65 17.89
CA GLY A 84 -12.06 -16.23 18.99
C GLY A 84 -10.62 -16.45 18.53
N PRO A 85 -9.66 -16.68 19.44
CA PRO A 85 -8.25 -16.79 19.09
C PRO A 85 -8.10 -17.74 17.91
N GLU A 86 -7.65 -17.18 16.78
CA GLU A 86 -7.51 -17.92 15.53
C GLU A 86 -6.32 -18.86 15.73
N GLN A 87 -6.60 -20.11 16.09
CA GLN A 87 -5.59 -21.16 16.04
C GLN A 87 -5.27 -21.34 14.55
N MET A 88 -4.20 -20.70 14.07
CA MET A 88 -3.67 -21.00 12.75
C MET A 88 -3.30 -22.49 12.75
N PRO A 89 -3.93 -23.34 11.91
CA PRO A 89 -3.45 -24.70 11.77
C PRO A 89 -2.02 -24.62 11.22
N VAL A 90 -1.07 -25.18 11.96
CA VAL A 90 0.36 -25.24 11.64
C VAL A 90 0.64 -25.94 10.29
N THR A 91 -0.39 -26.53 9.68
CA THR A 91 -0.30 -27.36 8.47
C THR A 91 -1.15 -26.86 7.30
N ALA A 92 -1.46 -25.56 7.21
CA ALA A 92 -2.08 -24.99 6.01
C ALA A 92 -1.06 -24.96 4.85
N ARG A 93 -0.72 -26.14 4.32
CA ARG A 93 0.06 -26.28 3.09
C ARG A 93 -0.81 -25.72 1.96
N PRO A 94 -0.31 -24.75 1.16
CA PRO A 94 -1.05 -24.29 0.00
C PRO A 94 -1.37 -25.49 -0.88
N VAL A 95 -2.65 -25.75 -1.15
CA VAL A 95 -3.02 -26.70 -2.20
C VAL A 95 -2.54 -26.08 -3.51
N PRO A 96 -1.73 -26.79 -4.32
CA PRO A 96 -1.37 -26.30 -5.64
C PRO A 96 -2.65 -25.99 -6.41
N ARG A 97 -2.92 -24.70 -6.64
CA ARG A 97 -3.90 -24.32 -7.65
C ARG A 97 -3.21 -24.64 -8.97
N GLU A 98 -3.65 -25.71 -9.62
CA GLU A 98 -3.27 -25.93 -11.00
C GLU A 98 -3.59 -24.66 -11.78
N SER A 99 -2.61 -24.17 -12.55
CA SER A 99 -2.78 -22.96 -13.35
C SER A 99 -3.98 -23.15 -14.27
N PHE A 100 -5.05 -22.37 -14.08
CA PHE A 100 -6.12 -22.19 -15.06
C PHE A 100 -5.64 -21.41 -16.31
N GLN A 101 -4.34 -21.41 -16.59
CA GLN A 101 -3.78 -20.72 -17.73
C GLN A 101 -4.03 -21.56 -18.98
N HIS A 102 -4.72 -20.97 -19.94
CA HIS A 102 -4.85 -21.55 -21.26
C HIS A 102 -3.53 -21.38 -22.03
N PRO A 103 -3.19 -22.32 -22.93
CA PRO A 103 -2.11 -22.13 -23.89
C PRO A 103 -2.32 -20.84 -24.68
N LEU A 104 -1.24 -20.11 -24.99
CA LEU A 104 -1.29 -18.82 -25.71
C LEU A 104 -2.08 -18.89 -27.03
N SER A 105 -2.04 -20.03 -27.71
CA SER A 105 -2.81 -20.31 -28.93
C SER A 105 -4.34 -20.17 -28.76
N THR A 106 -4.84 -20.22 -27.53
CA THR A 106 -6.26 -19.97 -27.22
C THR A 106 -6.60 -18.50 -27.43
N TYR A 107 -5.69 -17.57 -27.09
CA TYR A 107 -5.88 -16.15 -27.34
C TYR A 107 -5.75 -15.83 -28.82
N ASP A 108 -4.77 -16.42 -29.52
CA ASP A 108 -4.62 -16.23 -30.97
C ASP A 108 -5.91 -16.57 -31.72
N ARG A 109 -6.54 -17.71 -31.38
CA ARG A 109 -7.83 -18.12 -31.94
C ARG A 109 -8.98 -17.17 -31.62
N LEU A 110 -8.99 -16.58 -30.42
CA LEU A 110 -10.03 -15.63 -30.00
C LEU A 110 -9.86 -14.26 -30.68
N LEU A 111 -8.61 -13.84 -30.93
CA LEU A 111 -8.30 -12.58 -31.61
C LEU A 111 -8.50 -12.69 -33.13
N GLU A 112 -8.18 -13.83 -33.74
CA GLU A 112 -8.40 -14.06 -35.19
C GLU A 112 -9.88 -14.14 -35.58
N ALA A 113 -10.77 -14.43 -34.63
CA ALA A 113 -12.21 -14.55 -34.87
C ALA A 113 -12.96 -13.19 -34.91
N HIS A 114 -12.25 -12.06 -34.84
CA HIS A 114 -12.83 -10.72 -34.89
C HIS A 114 -12.39 -9.99 -36.18
N PRO A 115 -13.29 -9.77 -37.17
CA PRO A 115 -13.08 -8.75 -38.19
C PRO A 115 -13.22 -7.33 -37.62
#